data_AF-A0A3M2C801-F1
#
_entry.id   AF-A0A3M2C801-F1
#
_cell.length_a   1.000
_cell.length_b   1.000
_cell.length_c   1.000
_cell.angle_alpha   90.00
_cell.angle_beta   90.00
_cell.angle_gamma   90.00
#
_symmetry.space_group_name_H-M   'P 1'
#
loop_
_entity.id
_entity.type
_entity.pdbx_description
1 polymer ?
#
loop_
_entity_poly.entity_id
_entity_poly.type
_entity_poly.pdbx_seq_one_letter_code
_entity_poly.pdbx_strand_id
1 'polypeptide(L)' 'MELPADVLLHNALLGLKGSKATLISISPQGFYEVKITFGGNVHRVLLPVAETVVIFRQPEPEVTLATEIER' A
#
# COMPACT_ATOMS: atom_id res chain seq x y z
N MET A 1 6.85 3.34 -7.09
CA MET A 1 5.50 2.75 -7.26
C MET A 1 4.76 3.58 -8.29
N GLU A 2 4.28 2.94 -9.35
CA GLU A 2 3.35 3.58 -10.29
C GLU A 2 1.95 3.60 -9.68
N LEU A 3 1.23 4.70 -9.86
CA LEU A 3 -0.10 4.91 -9.32
C LEU A 3 -1.11 4.98 -10.49
N PRO A 4 -2.31 4.41 -10.35
CA PRO A 4 -2.85 3.73 -9.16
C PRO A 4 -2.25 2.33 -8.93
N ALA A 5 -2.27 1.85 -7.68
CA ALA A 5 -1.61 0.62 -7.25
C ALA A 5 -2.46 -0.22 -6.30
N ASP A 6 -2.45 -1.55 -6.44
CA ASP A 6 -3.10 -2.46 -5.49
C ASP A 6 -2.25 -2.66 -4.23
N VAL A 7 -2.85 -2.40 -3.07
CA VAL A 7 -2.15 -2.36 -1.78
C VAL A 7 -2.92 -3.09 -0.68
N LEU A 8 -2.21 -3.43 0.39
CA LEU A 8 -2.79 -3.75 1.69
C LEU A 8 -2.56 -2.57 2.63
N LEU A 9 -3.58 -2.23 3.40
CA LEU A 9 -3.55 -1.11 4.34
C LEU A 9 -3.60 -1.61 5.77
N HIS A 10 -2.76 -1.03 6.61
CA HIS A 10 -2.89 -1.08 8.06
C HIS A 10 -3.07 0.34 8.59
N ASN A 11 -4.15 0.59 9.32
CA ASN A 11 -4.45 1.89 9.91
C ASN A 11 -5.15 1.69 11.25
N ALA A 12 -4.57 2.20 12.33
CA ALA A 12 -5.08 1.98 13.68
C ALA A 12 -6.40 2.73 13.94
N LEU A 13 -6.56 3.94 13.40
CA LEU A 13 -7.75 4.79 13.60
C LEU A 13 -9.04 4.12 13.13
N LEU A 14 -8.98 3.42 11.99
CA LEU A 14 -10.12 2.70 11.40
C LEU A 14 -10.08 1.19 11.68
N GLY A 15 -9.10 0.71 12.45
CA GLY A 15 -8.90 -0.71 12.72
C GLY A 15 -8.64 -1.56 11.46
N LEU A 16 -8.09 -0.96 10.40
CA LEU A 16 -7.75 -1.69 9.17
C LEU A 16 -6.52 -2.54 9.42
N LYS A 17 -6.61 -3.85 9.17
CA LYS A 17 -5.53 -4.81 9.40
C LYS A 17 -5.32 -5.65 8.15
N GLY A 18 -4.49 -5.16 7.23
CA GLY A 18 -4.24 -5.83 5.95
C GLY A 18 -5.42 -5.72 4.98
N SER A 19 -6.20 -4.65 5.08
CA SER A 19 -7.37 -4.43 4.22
C SER A 19 -6.92 -4.16 2.78
N LYS A 20 -7.54 -4.86 1.81
CA LYS A 20 -7.28 -4.66 0.39
C LYS A 20 -7.84 -3.30 -0.06
N ALA A 21 -7.02 -2.54 -0.78
CA ALA A 21 -7.42 -1.26 -1.35
C ALA A 21 -6.62 -0.97 -2.63
N THR A 22 -7.04 0.07 -3.35
CA THR A 22 -6.28 0.65 -4.45
C THR A 22 -5.80 2.04 -4.02
N LEU A 23 -4.49 2.24 -3.97
CA LEU A 23 -3.88 3.55 -3.75
C LEU A 23 -3.96 4.36 -5.04
N ILE A 24 -4.51 5.57 -4.96
CA ILE A 24 -4.77 6.44 -6.11
C ILE A 24 -3.70 7.52 -6.20
N SER A 25 -3.41 8.18 -5.08
CA SER A 25 -2.44 9.26 -5.00
C SER A 25 -1.82 9.36 -3.61
N ILE A 26 -0.66 10.02 -3.53
CA ILE A 26 -0.05 10.44 -2.27
C ILE A 26 -0.02 11.97 -2.30
N SER A 27 -0.82 12.59 -1.43
CA SER A 27 -0.93 14.03 -1.34
C SER A 27 0.31 14.62 -0.64
N PRO A 28 0.84 15.77 -1.11
CA PRO A 28 1.92 16.49 -0.43
C PRO A 28 1.57 16.95 0.99
N GLN A 29 0.27 17.00 1.32
CA GLN A 29 -0.24 17.36 2.64
C GLN A 29 -0.20 16.18 3.64
N GLY A 30 0.35 15.03 3.25
CA GLY A 30 0.55 13.89 4.14
C GLY A 30 -0.63 12.92 4.21
N PHE A 31 -1.34 12.73 3.10
CA PHE A 31 -2.46 11.79 3.01
C PHE A 31 -2.29 10.80 1.86
N TYR A 32 -2.70 9.56 2.10
CA TYR A 32 -2.96 8.57 1.05
C TYR A 32 -4.41 8.69 0.59
N GLU A 33 -4.61 8.89 -0.70
CA GLU A 33 -5.92 8.78 -1.32
C GLU A 33 -6.13 7.34 -1.78
N VAL A 34 -7.09 6.64 -1.19
CA VAL A 34 -7.34 5.22 -1.46
C VAL A 34 -8.80 4.97 -1.85
N LYS A 35 -9.03 3.94 -2.67
CA LYS A 35 -10.34 3.29 -2.83
C LYS A 35 -10.35 2.02 -1.99
N ILE A 36 -11.26 1.94 -1.04
CA ILE A 36 -11.41 0.79 -0.12
C ILE A 36 -12.88 0.41 0.02
N THR A 37 -13.16 -0.88 0.18
CA THR A 37 -14.52 -1.36 0.51
C THR A 37 -14.80 -1.16 1.99
N PHE A 38 -15.86 -0.43 2.33
CA PHE A 38 -16.35 -0.22 3.68
C PHE A 38 -17.87 -0.40 3.68
N GLY A 39 -18.40 -1.20 4.61
CA GLY A 39 -19.85 -1.49 4.65
C GLY A 39 -20.42 -2.07 3.35
N GLY A 40 -19.63 -2.84 2.60
CA GLY A 40 -20.03 -3.44 1.31
C GLY A 40 -19.95 -2.52 0.08
N ASN A 41 -19.67 -1.23 0.26
CA ASN A 41 -19.55 -0.26 -0.82
C ASN A 41 -18.11 0.22 -0.98
N VAL A 42 -17.74 0.70 -2.18
CA VAL A 42 -16.43 1.27 -2.44
C VAL A 42 -16.44 2.75 -2.09
N HIS A 43 -15.54 3.17 -1.21
CA HIS A 43 -15.39 4.55 -0.79
C HIS A 43 -14.01 5.08 -1.15
N ARG A 44 -13.97 6.37 -1.47
CA ARG A 44 -12.72 7.13 -1.55
C ARG A 44 -12.41 7.70 -0.17
N VAL A 45 -11.23 7.40 0.36
CA VAL A 45 -10.84 7.74 1.72
C VAL A 45 -9.47 8.41 1.70
N LEU A 46 -9.31 9.44 2.52
CA LEU A 46 -8.02 10.05 2.82
C LEU A 46 -7.52 9.49 4.15
N LEU A 47 -6.40 8.79 4.12
CA LEU A 47 -5.76 8.22 5.30
C LEU A 47 -4.48 8.99 5.61
N PRO A 48 -4.24 9.43 6.86
CA PRO A 48 -3.03 10.14 7.21
C PRO A 48 -1.82 9.21 7.08
N VAL A 49 -0.76 9.68 6.43
CA VAL A 49 0.49 8.92 6.23
C VAL A 49 1.11 8.52 7.56
N ALA A 50 1.06 9.41 8.56
CA ALA A 50 1.65 9.19 9.88
C ALA A 50 1.08 7.98 10.64
N GLU A 51 -0.14 7.53 10.30
CA GLU A 51 -0.82 6.43 11.00
C GLU A 51 -1.25 5.30 10.06
N THR A 52 -0.68 5.28 8.85
CA THR A 52 -1.06 4.31 7.82
C THR A 52 0.16 3.63 7.23
N VAL A 53 0.21 2.32 7.35
CA VAL A 53 1.16 1.49 6.62
C VAL A 53 0.51 1.04 5.32
N VAL A 54 1.24 1.23 4.22
CA VAL A 54 0.86 0.77 2.88
C VAL A 54 1.83 -0.33 2.45
N ILE A 55 1.32 -1.49 2.09
CA ILE A 55 2.11 -2.62 1.61
C ILE A 55 1.71 -2.89 0.17
N PHE A 56 2.66 -2.90 -0.75
CA PHE A 56 2.36 -3.23 -2.13
C PHE A 56 2.00 -4.71 -2.26
N ARG A 57 0.97 -5.03 -3.04
CA ARG A 57 0.49 -6.41 -3.14
C ARG A 57 1.38 -7.32 -3.96
N GLN A 58 2.13 -6.76 -4.90
CA GLN A 58 3.10 -7.52 -5.65
C GLN A 58 4.41 -7.58 -4.83
N PRO A 59 4.91 -8.79 -4.52
CA PRO A 59 6.20 -8.92 -3.86
C PRO A 59 7.32 -8.43 -4.78
N GLU A 60 8.38 -7.88 -4.19
CA GLU A 60 9.60 -7.60 -4.94
C GLU A 60 10.32 -8.91 -5.27
N PRO A 61 10.95 -9.01 -6.46
CA PRO A 61 11.71 -10.19 -6.83
C PRO A 61 12.90 -10.40 -5.88
N GLU A 62 13.15 -11.65 -5.47
CA GLU A 62 14.35 -11.99 -4.72
C GLU A 62 15.59 -11.79 -5.60
N VAL A 63 16.52 -10.96 -5.15
CA VAL A 63 17.82 -10.80 -5.82
C VAL A 63 18.76 -11.86 -5.28
N THR A 64 18.90 -12.98 -5.99
CA THR A 64 19.95 -13.96 -5.71
C THR A 64 21.29 -13.39 -6.19
N LEU A 65 22.16 -12.97 -5.27
CA LEU A 65 23.55 -12.63 -5.58
C LEU A 65 24.28 -13.92 -5.98
N ALA A 66 24.22 -14.28 -7.27
CA ALA A 66 25.07 -15.34 -7.82
C ALA A 66 26.52 -14.90 -7.64
N THR A 67 27.16 -15.44 -6.60
CA THR A 67 28.58 -15.23 -6.36
C THR A 67 29.33 -16.21 -7.26
N GLU A 68 29.36 -15.95 -8.56
CA GLU A 68 30.27 -16.64 -9.47
C GLU A 68 31.65 -16.00 -9.32
N ILE A 69 32.39 -16.47 -8.31
CA ILE A 69 33.83 -16.28 -8.25
C ILE A 69 34.41 -17.27 -9.26
N GLU A 70 34.67 -16.82 -10.48
CA GLU A 70 35.47 -17.58 -11.45
C GLU A 70 36.81 -17.96 -10.79
N ARG A 71 37.17 -19.24 -10.88
CA ARG A 71 38.37 -19.84 -10.31
C ARG A 71 39.36 -20.20 -11.40
#